data_AF-A0A087TW08-F1
#
_entry.id   AF-A0A087TW08-F1
#
_cell.length_a   1.000
_cell.length_b   1.000
_cell.length_c   1.000
_cell.angle_alpha   90.00
_cell.angle_beta   90.00
_cell.angle_gamma   90.00
#
_symmetry.space_group_name_H-M   'P 1'
#
loop_
_entity.id
_entity.type
_entity.pdbx_description
1 polymer ?
#
loop_
_entity_poly.entity_id
_entity_poly.type
_entity_poly.pdbx_seq_one_letter_code
_entity_poly.pdbx_strand_id
1 'polypeptide(L)'
;MGLSLQRLVRYRADGTAFLQQKVAGDETWCHHFQPEGKSISIQWKHPDIPRPKKFKTQHSAGKMMLTAFFDIQIPYYWDLR
;
A
#
# COMPACT_ATOMS: atom_id res chain seq x y z
N MET A 1 -18.62 14.04 26.48
CA MET A 1 -18.51 14.15 25.00
C MET A 1 -17.41 13.19 24.52
N GLY A 2 -17.64 12.46 23.44
CA GLY A 2 -16.67 11.47 22.94
C GLY A 2 -15.38 12.10 22.41
N LEU A 3 -14.27 11.35 22.47
CA LEU A 3 -12.95 11.77 21.99
C LEU A 3 -12.95 12.17 20.51
N SER A 4 -13.81 11.54 19.69
CA SER A 4 -13.98 11.86 18.27
C SER A 4 -14.55 13.26 18.05
N LEU A 5 -15.57 13.66 18.82
CA LEU A 5 -16.18 14.99 18.72
C LEU A 5 -15.21 16.08 19.17
N GLN A 6 -14.46 15.83 20.24
CA GLN A 6 -13.45 16.79 20.71
C GLN A 6 -12.35 17.03 19.66
N ARG A 7 -11.90 15.97 18.97
CA ARG A 7 -10.92 16.07 17.87
C ARG A 7 -11.48 16.84 16.68
N LEU A 8 -12.75 16.61 16.33
CA LEU A 8 -13.40 17.32 15.22
C LEU A 8 -13.56 18.82 15.51
N VAL A 9 -13.96 19.18 16.74
CA VAL A 9 -14.05 20.58 17.18
C VAL A 9 -12.68 21.24 17.14
N ARG A 10 -11.64 20.54 17.60
CA ARG A 10 -10.26 21.04 17.54
C ARG A 10 -9.79 21.26 16.10
N TYR A 11 -10.07 20.32 15.19
CA TYR A 11 -9.76 20.48 13.77
C TYR A 11 -10.49 21.65 13.13
N ARG A 12 -11.74 21.92 13.51
CA ARG A 12 -12.47 23.11 13.03
C ARG A 12 -11.87 24.43 13.51
N ALA A 13 -11.29 24.46 14.71
CA ALA A 13 -10.68 25.66 15.28
C ALA A 13 -9.27 25.91 14.74
N ASP A 14 -8.44 24.86 14.72
CA ASP A 14 -6.99 24.95 14.46
C ASP A 14 -6.62 24.55 13.01
N GLY A 15 -7.57 24.03 12.24
CA GLY A 15 -7.39 23.68 10.82
C GLY A 15 -6.27 22.67 10.56
N THR A 16 -5.44 22.92 9.55
CA THR A 16 -4.30 22.06 9.19
C THR A 16 -3.18 22.09 10.22
N ALA A 17 -3.07 23.13 11.06
CA ALA A 17 -2.07 23.20 12.13
C ALA A 17 -2.28 22.10 13.19
N PHE A 18 -3.53 21.68 13.39
CA PHE A 18 -3.85 20.52 14.23
C PHE A 18 -3.32 19.20 13.64
N LEU A 19 -3.31 19.07 12.31
CA LEU A 19 -2.85 17.86 11.62
C LEU A 19 -1.31 17.80 11.51
N GLN A 20 -0.63 18.94 11.40
CA GLN A 20 0.85 19.03 11.33
C GLN A 20 1.57 18.50 12.58
N GLN A 21 0.86 18.28 13.68
CA GLN A 21 1.42 17.70 14.91
C GLN A 21 1.07 16.22 15.05
N LYS A 22 0.44 15.60 14.04
CA LYS A 22 -0.02 14.22 14.08
C LYS A 22 0.81 13.37 13.14
N VAL A 23 1.51 12.41 13.73
CA VAL A 23 2.11 11.30 12.98
C VAL A 23 1.06 10.20 12.84
N ALA A 24 0.86 9.74 11.61
CA ALA A 24 0.11 8.54 11.30
C ALA A 24 1.08 7.41 10.98
N GLY A 25 0.70 6.18 11.30
CA GLY A 25 1.50 4.99 11.05
C GLY A 25 0.62 3.91 10.42
N ASP A 26 1.18 3.19 9.46
CA ASP A 26 0.50 2.09 8.79
C ASP A 26 1.46 0.94 8.47
N GLU A 27 0.91 -0.26 8.32
CA GLU A 27 1.63 -1.48 7.97
C GLU A 27 1.09 -2.04 6.64
N THR A 28 1.94 -2.15 5.63
CA THR A 28 1.58 -2.66 4.31
C THR A 28 2.45 -3.85 3.92
N TRP A 29 1.85 -4.84 3.25
CA TRP A 29 2.60 -5.96 2.68
C TRP A 29 3.26 -5.56 1.36
N CYS A 30 4.58 -5.69 1.29
CA CYS A 30 5.36 -5.50 0.08
C CYS A 30 5.74 -6.87 -0.49
N HIS A 31 5.30 -7.14 -1.72
CA HIS A 31 5.64 -8.38 -2.42
C HIS A 31 6.84 -8.16 -3.33
N HIS A 32 7.83 -9.06 -3.30
CA HIS A 32 8.99 -9.00 -4.22
C HIS A 32 8.58 -9.13 -5.69
N PHE A 33 7.44 -9.76 -5.95
CA PHE A 33 6.91 -9.97 -7.27
C PHE A 33 5.44 -9.58 -7.30
N GLN A 34 5.10 -8.63 -8.17
CA GLN A 34 3.71 -8.31 -8.48
C GLN A 34 3.29 -9.16 -9.69
N PRO A 35 2.37 -10.13 -9.54
CA PRO A 35 1.89 -10.89 -10.68
C PRO A 35 1.17 -9.95 -11.65
N GLU A 36 1.51 -10.05 -12.93
CA GLU A 36 0.76 -9.37 -13.98
C GLU A 36 -0.72 -9.74 -13.89
N GLY A 37 -1.57 -8.72 -13.91
CA GLY A 37 -3.01 -8.89 -13.90
C GLY A 37 -3.46 -9.76 -15.08
N LYS A 38 -4.56 -10.51 -14.88
CA LYS A 38 -5.08 -11.43 -15.91
C LYS A 38 -5.25 -10.73 -17.27
N SER A 39 -5.72 -9.48 -17.29
CA SER A 39 -5.91 -8.67 -18.49
C SER A 39 -4.60 -8.38 -19.24
N ILE A 40 -3.52 -8.13 -18.52
CA ILE A 40 -2.19 -7.85 -19.07
C ILE A 40 -1.53 -9.16 -19.55
N SER A 41 -1.80 -10.27 -18.85
CA SER A 41 -1.28 -11.60 -19.21
C SER A 41 -1.96 -12.26 -20.43
N ILE A 42 -2.91 -11.58 -21.09
CA ILE A 42 -3.58 -12.09 -22.29
C ILE A 42 -2.73 -11.75 -23.51
N GLN A 43 -2.00 -12.74 -24.00
CA GLN A 43 -1.44 -12.70 -25.35
C GLN A 43 -2.49 -13.24 -26.34
N TRP A 44 -2.83 -12.43 -27.33
CA TRP A 44 -3.58 -12.87 -28.51
C TRP A 44 -2.69 -13.78 -29.35
N LYS A 45 -3.18 -14.97 -29.70
CA LYS A 45 -2.41 -15.96 -30.47
C LYS A 45 -3.29 -16.78 -31.39
N HIS A 46 -2.69 -17.32 -32.44
CA HIS A 46 -3.36 -18.21 -33.40
C HIS A 46 -3.82 -19.52 -32.72
N PRO A 47 -4.97 -20.11 -33.10
CA PRO A 47 -5.50 -21.33 -32.52
C PRO A 47 -4.52 -22.51 -32.51
N ASP A 48 -3.68 -22.61 -33.54
CA ASP A 48 -2.75 -23.73 -33.74
C ASP A 48 -1.47 -23.64 -32.91
N ILE A 49 -1.24 -22.53 -32.19
CA ILE A 49 -0.03 -22.35 -31.39
C ILE A 49 -0.27 -22.89 -29.97
N PRO A 50 0.65 -23.71 -29.41
CA PRO A 50 0.55 -24.21 -28.04
C PRO A 50 0.36 -23.07 -27.03
N ARG A 51 -0.34 -23.33 -25.92
CA ARG A 51 -0.53 -22.31 -24.87
C ARG A 51 0.83 -21.94 -24.26
N PRO A 52 1.18 -20.64 -24.19
CA PRO A 52 2.35 -20.21 -23.44
C PRO A 52 2.22 -20.75 -22.02
N LYS A 53 3.27 -21.44 -21.55
CA LYS A 53 3.32 -21.93 -20.18
C LYS A 53 3.43 -20.69 -19.30
N LYS A 54 2.29 -20.24 -18.75
CA LYS A 54 2.30 -19.21 -17.72
C LYS A 54 3.23 -19.71 -16.62
N PHE A 55 4.32 -18.99 -16.37
CA PHE A 55 5.16 -19.29 -15.23
C PHE A 55 4.24 -19.14 -14.02
N LYS A 56 3.91 -20.25 -13.36
CA LYS A 56 3.21 -20.19 -12.08
C LYS A 56 4.25 -19.64 -11.12
N THR A 57 4.31 -18.32 -11.00
CA THR A 57 5.22 -17.70 -10.07
C THR A 57 4.85 -18.22 -8.69
N GLN A 58 5.80 -18.94 -8.10
CA GLN A 58 5.63 -19.52 -6.77
C GLN A 58 5.42 -18.35 -5.81
N HIS A 59 4.33 -18.38 -5.03
CA HIS A 59 4.05 -17.41 -3.96
C HIS A 59 5.12 -17.44 -2.82
N SER A 60 6.24 -18.13 -3.02
CA SER A 60 7.42 -18.14 -2.15
C SER A 60 8.38 -16.99 -2.43
N ALA A 61 8.13 -16.16 -3.44
CA ALA A 61 8.81 -14.86 -3.53
C ALA A 61 8.48 -14.10 -2.23
N GLY A 62 9.52 -13.78 -1.45
CA GLY A 62 9.41 -13.18 -0.12
C GLY A 62 8.36 -12.07 -0.06
N LYS A 63 7.60 -12.06 1.04
CA LYS A 63 6.78 -10.91 1.42
C LYS A 63 7.49 -10.23 2.59
N MET A 64 7.66 -8.93 2.47
CA MET A 64 8.16 -8.09 3.54
C MET A 64 7.01 -7.26 4.11
N MET A 65 7.07 -6.99 5.41
CA MET A 65 6.13 -6.08 6.05
C MET A 65 6.79 -4.71 6.12
N LEU A 66 6.18 -3.73 5.46
CA LEU A 66 6.60 -2.34 5.54
C LEU A 66 5.81 -1.66 6.64
N THR A 67 6.49 -1.22 7.68
CA THR A 67 5.91 -0.32 8.68
C THR A 67 6.38 1.10 8.35
N ALA A 68 5.44 2.00 8.06
CA ALA A 68 5.74 3.38 7.68
C ALA A 68 5.04 4.37 8.61
N PHE A 69 5.76 5.42 9.00
CA PHE A 69 5.22 6.55 9.75
C PHE A 69 5.32 7.84 8.92
N PHE A 70 4.20 8.56 8.81
CA PHE A 70 4.05 9.74 7.98
C PHE A 70 3.43 10.91 8.75
N ASP A 71 3.93 12.10 8.47
CA ASP A 71 3.27 13.37 8.77
C ASP A 71 2.91 14.07 7.45
N ILE A 72 2.13 15.14 7.53
CA ILE A 72 1.77 16.01 6.40
C ILE A 72 2.99 16.50 5.63
N GLN A 73 4.15 16.61 6.27
CA GLN A 73 5.33 17.19 5.64
C GLN A 73 6.19 16.17 4.88
N ILE A 74 6.44 14.96 5.41
CA ILE A 74 7.27 13.89 4.78
C ILE A 74 7.19 12.59 5.64
N PRO A 75 7.44 11.39 5.08
CA PRO A 75 7.66 10.17 5.85
C PRO A 75 8.96 10.24 6.68
N TYR A 76 8.85 10.08 8.00
CA TYR A 76 9.98 10.21 8.93
C TYR A 76 10.83 8.94 9.05
N TYR A 77 10.22 7.77 8.85
CA TYR A 77 10.84 6.47 9.13
C TYR A 77 10.07 5.36 8.41
N TRP A 78 10.79 4.43 7.79
CA TRP A 78 10.26 3.19 7.24
C TRP A 78 11.20 2.03 7.57
N ASP A 79 10.64 0.93 8.05
CA ASP A 79 11.36 -0.31 8.34
C ASP A 79 10.78 -1.45 7.48
N LEU A 80 11.65 -2.28 6.93
CA LEU A 80 11.28 -3.47 6.16
C LEU A 80 11.68 -4.70 6.97
N ARG A 81 10.67 -5.44 7.43
CA ARG A 81 10.86 -6.71 8.14
C ARG A 81 10.61 -7.91 7.24
#